data_AF-A0A3D2BPV1-F1
#
_entry.id   AF-A0A3D2BPV1-F1
#
_cell.length_a   1.000
_cell.length_b   1.000
_cell.length_c   1.000
_cell.angle_alpha   90.00
_cell.angle_beta   90.00
_cell.angle_gamma   90.00
#
_symmetry.space_group_name_H-M   'P 1'
#
loop_
_entity.id
_entity.type
_entity.pdbx_description
1 polymer ?
#
loop_
_entity_poly.entity_id
_entity_poly.type
_entity_poly.pdbx_seq_one_letter_code
_entity_poly.pdbx_strand_id
1 'polypeptide(L)'
;MGDGWETRRRREPGNDWIVVALGAAGLAEKIEIDTAHFKGNYPDRCSIQAAHLDDGETDEDILSSCEGWDLLMREQKLQMDNIHTFDSAAIDGDFGSITHIRLNIFPDGGISRVRVFGPLSQTD
;
A
#
# COMPACT_ATOMS: atom_id res chain seq x y z
N MET A 1 17.88 5.57 11.60
CA MET A 1 16.51 5.57 11.06
C MET A 1 16.43 6.81 10.19
N GLY A 2 16.30 6.65 8.88
CA GLY A 2 16.46 7.80 7.97
C GLY A 2 16.04 7.60 6.52
N ASP A 3 15.81 6.37 6.05
CA ASP A 3 15.36 6.13 4.66
C ASP A 3 14.04 5.36 4.64
N GLY A 4 12.92 6.05 4.81
CA GLY A 4 11.57 5.48 4.73
C GLY A 4 10.48 6.54 4.95
N TRP A 5 9.22 6.10 4.91
CA TRP A 5 8.08 6.91 5.32
C TRP A 5 7.76 6.62 6.78
N GLU A 6 7.79 7.64 7.63
CA GLU A 6 7.48 7.54 9.06
C GLU A 6 6.49 8.64 9.46
N THR A 7 5.44 8.26 10.19
CA THR A 7 4.42 9.19 10.67
C THR A 7 4.55 9.49 12.16
N ARG A 8 3.91 10.57 12.59
CA ARG A 8 3.83 10.92 14.01
C ARG A 8 2.91 9.91 14.71
N ARG A 9 3.29 9.48 15.92
CA ARG A 9 2.42 8.68 16.80
C ARG A 9 1.01 9.25 16.90
N ARG A 10 0.03 8.44 16.54
CA ARG A 10 -1.39 8.74 16.56
C ARG A 10 -1.95 8.43 17.95
N ARG A 11 -2.87 9.29 18.41
CA ARG A 11 -3.58 9.13 19.70
C ARG A 11 -5.10 9.23 19.54
N GLU A 12 -5.55 9.24 18.30
CA GLU A 12 -6.93 9.38 17.89
C GLU A 12 -7.31 8.17 17.04
N PRO A 13 -8.60 7.80 16.96
CA PRO A 13 -9.06 6.73 16.09
C PRO A 13 -8.62 6.92 14.64
N GLY A 14 -8.49 5.80 13.91
CA GLY A 14 -8.10 5.78 12.50
C GLY A 14 -6.68 5.27 12.27
N ASN A 15 -6.17 5.52 11.07
CA ASN A 15 -4.90 5.02 10.58
C ASN A 15 -4.22 6.07 9.69
N ASP A 16 -2.91 5.93 9.51
CA ASP A 16 -2.19 6.74 8.52
C ASP A 16 -2.10 5.99 7.19
N TRP A 17 -1.93 6.73 6.09
CA TRP A 17 -1.92 6.18 4.75
C TRP A 17 -1.13 7.04 3.78
N ILE A 18 -0.72 6.43 2.66
CA ILE A 18 -0.21 7.12 1.47
C ILE A 18 -0.86 6.53 0.24
N VAL A 19 -1.08 7.38 -0.77
CA VAL A 19 -1.42 6.95 -2.13
C VAL A 19 -0.17 7.00 -2.99
N VAL A 20 0.02 5.97 -3.81
CA VAL A 20 1.15 5.86 -4.74
C VAL A 20 0.60 5.53 -6.13
N ALA A 21 0.89 6.41 -7.09
CA ALA A 21 0.71 6.11 -8.50
C ALA A 21 1.80 5.13 -8.97
N LEU A 22 1.40 4.07 -9.63
CA LEU A 22 2.31 3.13 -10.26
C LEU A 22 2.90 3.75 -11.54
N GLY A 23 4.12 3.35 -11.91
CA GLY A 23 4.75 3.86 -13.12
C GLY A 23 4.05 3.44 -14.43
N ALA A 24 3.20 2.42 -14.37
CA ALA A 24 2.33 1.95 -15.45
C ALA A 24 1.21 1.08 -14.85
N ALA A 25 0.11 0.94 -15.59
CA ALA A 25 -0.96 0.02 -15.24
C ALA A 25 -0.45 -1.44 -15.23
N GLY A 26 -0.86 -2.22 -14.23
CA GLY A 26 -0.37 -3.59 -14.05
C GLY A 26 -1.23 -4.44 -13.13
N LEU A 27 -0.96 -5.74 -13.11
CA LEU A 27 -1.55 -6.66 -12.15
C LEU A 27 -0.65 -6.76 -10.92
N ALA A 28 -1.23 -6.97 -9.74
CA ALA A 28 -0.48 -7.25 -8.53
C ALA A 28 -0.45 -8.77 -8.28
N GLU A 29 0.71 -9.38 -8.37
CA GLU A 29 0.93 -10.81 -8.07
C GLU A 29 1.69 -11.03 -6.78
N LYS A 30 2.54 -10.06 -6.41
CA LYS A 30 3.32 -10.08 -5.17
C LYS A 30 3.48 -8.68 -4.63
N ILE A 31 3.38 -8.54 -3.31
CA ILE A 31 3.60 -7.27 -2.61
C ILE A 31 4.66 -7.49 -1.54
N GLU A 32 5.60 -6.55 -1.43
CA GLU A 32 6.54 -6.50 -0.31
C GLU A 32 6.32 -5.26 0.54
N ILE A 33 6.20 -5.48 1.85
CA ILE A 33 6.21 -4.44 2.88
C ILE A 33 7.46 -4.61 3.73
N ASP A 34 8.38 -3.68 3.58
CA ASP A 34 9.68 -3.68 4.25
C ASP A 34 9.65 -2.73 5.45
N THR A 35 9.93 -3.27 6.62
CA THR A 35 10.01 -2.53 7.90
C THR A 35 11.46 -2.39 8.40
N ALA A 36 12.45 -2.59 7.52
CA ALA A 36 13.86 -2.47 7.85
C ALA A 36 14.16 -1.19 8.63
N HIS A 37 14.96 -1.33 9.68
CA HIS A 37 15.38 -0.29 10.60
C HIS A 37 14.30 0.27 11.54
N PHE A 38 13.02 -0.06 11.35
CA PHE A 38 11.93 0.30 12.27
C PHE A 38 11.74 -0.79 13.32
N LYS A 39 12.48 -0.66 14.43
CA LYS A 39 12.55 -1.70 15.49
C LYS A 39 11.54 -1.53 16.62
N GLY A 40 11.11 -0.30 16.86
CA GLY A 40 10.16 0.04 17.94
C GLY A 40 9.03 0.96 17.50
N ASN A 41 8.99 1.30 16.21
CA ASN A 41 8.08 2.26 15.58
C ASN A 41 7.63 1.77 14.19
N TYR A 42 7.69 0.47 13.91
CA TYR A 42 7.00 -0.12 12.76
C TYR A 42 5.50 -0.18 13.06
N PRO A 43 4.63 -0.13 12.04
CA PRO A 43 3.19 -0.25 12.25
C PRO A 43 2.80 -1.67 12.68
N ASP A 44 1.72 -1.78 13.46
CA ASP A 44 1.24 -3.08 13.95
C ASP A 44 0.76 -3.97 12.80
N ARG A 45 0.05 -3.35 11.85
CA ARG A 45 -0.56 -3.97 10.68
C ARG A 45 -0.54 -3.02 9.48
N CYS A 46 -0.73 -3.57 8.29
CA CYS A 46 -1.01 -2.80 7.08
C CYS A 46 -2.10 -3.45 6.23
N SER A 47 -2.79 -2.66 5.40
CA SER A 47 -3.64 -3.15 4.30
C SER A 47 -3.36 -2.34 3.04
N ILE A 48 -3.80 -2.85 1.89
CA ILE A 48 -3.68 -2.14 0.62
C ILE A 48 -5.04 -2.11 -0.05
N GLN A 49 -5.49 -0.90 -0.37
CA GLN A 49 -6.54 -0.68 -1.35
C GLN A 49 -5.90 -0.33 -2.69
N ALA A 50 -6.61 -0.53 -3.78
CA ALA A 50 -6.13 -0.15 -5.10
C ALA A 50 -7.28 0.34 -5.98
N ALA A 51 -6.91 1.04 -7.06
CA ALA A 51 -7.86 1.45 -8.07
C ALA A 51 -7.22 1.45 -9.44
N HIS A 52 -8.07 1.31 -10.44
CA HIS A 52 -7.79 1.69 -11.81
C HIS A 52 -8.46 3.04 -12.06
N LEU A 53 -7.67 4.09 -12.17
CA LEU A 53 -8.15 5.43 -12.46
C LEU A 53 -7.89 5.76 -13.93
N ASP A 54 -8.85 6.47 -14.53
CA ASP A 54 -8.74 6.98 -15.89
C ASP A 54 -7.76 8.16 -15.97
N ASP A 55 -7.26 8.44 -17.17
CA ASP A 55 -6.41 9.60 -17.40
C ASP A 55 -7.15 10.91 -17.09
N GLY A 56 -6.47 11.82 -16.39
CA GLY A 56 -6.95 13.19 -16.15
C GLY A 56 -7.56 13.44 -14.77
N GLU A 57 -7.64 12.43 -13.89
CA GLU A 57 -7.93 12.68 -12.47
C GLU A 57 -6.84 13.55 -11.83
N THR A 58 -7.28 14.55 -11.06
CA THR A 58 -6.37 15.40 -10.30
C THR A 58 -6.03 14.76 -8.95
N ASP A 59 -4.96 15.23 -8.30
CA ASP A 59 -4.64 14.81 -6.93
C ASP A 59 -5.82 14.99 -5.97
N GLU A 60 -6.63 16.04 -6.13
CA GLU A 60 -7.80 16.28 -5.28
C GLU A 60 -8.90 15.23 -5.51
N ASP A 61 -9.14 14.85 -6.77
CA ASP A 61 -10.09 13.79 -7.12
C ASP A 61 -9.65 12.45 -6.52
N ILE A 62 -8.38 12.09 -6.67
CA ILE A 62 -7.76 10.88 -6.13
C ILE A 62 -7.91 10.85 -4.61
N LEU A 63 -7.54 11.95 -3.94
CA LEU A 63 -7.61 12.03 -2.49
C LEU A 63 -9.04 11.93 -1.96
N SER A 64 -10.02 12.48 -2.70
CA SER A 64 -11.43 12.43 -2.33
C SER A 64 -12.05 11.03 -2.47
N SER A 65 -11.52 10.20 -3.40
CA SER A 65 -12.07 8.87 -3.69
C SER A 65 -11.31 7.73 -2.98
N CYS A 66 -10.04 7.92 -2.62
CA CYS A 66 -9.15 6.84 -2.19
C CYS A 66 -9.57 6.07 -0.93
N GLU A 67 -10.40 6.66 -0.07
CA GLU A 67 -10.95 5.95 1.10
C GLU A 67 -11.93 4.84 0.68
N GLY A 68 -12.64 5.02 -0.44
CA GLY A 68 -13.65 4.10 -0.96
C GLY A 68 -13.13 3.05 -1.93
N TRP A 69 -11.83 3.01 -2.23
CA TRP A 69 -11.23 2.01 -3.12
C TRP A 69 -11.35 0.58 -2.56
N ASP A 70 -11.42 -0.41 -3.44
CA ASP A 70 -11.53 -1.81 -3.01
C ASP A 70 -10.21 -2.32 -2.40
N LEU A 71 -10.33 -3.29 -1.48
CA LEU A 71 -9.19 -3.90 -0.80
C LEU A 71 -8.51 -4.93 -1.72
N LEU A 72 -7.35 -4.57 -2.25
CA LEU A 72 -6.43 -5.49 -2.93
C LEU A 72 -5.81 -6.50 -1.96
N MET A 73 -5.49 -6.06 -0.74
CA MET A 73 -4.94 -6.90 0.33
C MET A 73 -5.53 -6.47 1.67
N ARG A 74 -6.21 -7.40 2.35
CA ARG A 74 -6.77 -7.19 3.70
C ARG A 74 -5.66 -6.99 4.74
N GLU A 75 -6.02 -6.50 5.92
CA GLU A 75 -5.05 -6.25 7.01
C GLU A 75 -4.15 -7.46 7.31
N GLN A 76 -2.83 -7.24 7.22
CA GLN A 76 -1.80 -8.21 7.54
C GLN A 76 -0.99 -7.75 8.75
N LYS A 77 -0.57 -8.70 9.58
CA LYS A 77 0.31 -8.44 10.73
C LYS A 77 1.74 -8.19 10.24
N LEU A 78 2.38 -7.17 10.79
CA LEU A 78 3.79 -6.86 10.55
C LEU A 78 4.66 -7.20 11.76
N GLN A 79 5.94 -7.36 11.49
CA GLN A 79 7.02 -7.63 12.44
C GLN A 79 8.10 -6.57 12.28
N MET A 80 8.86 -6.36 13.36
CA MET A 80 9.98 -5.42 13.36
C MET A 80 11.10 -5.86 12.41
N ASP A 81 11.74 -4.88 11.74
CA ASP A 81 12.98 -5.08 10.98
C ASP A 81 12.93 -6.27 10.00
N ASN A 82 11.81 -6.40 9.28
CA ASN A 82 11.53 -7.55 8.43
C ASN A 82 10.97 -7.14 7.05
N ILE A 83 11.25 -7.97 6.04
CA ILE A 83 10.63 -7.91 4.72
C ILE A 83 9.46 -8.90 4.72
N HIS A 84 8.25 -8.37 4.58
CA HIS A 84 7.03 -9.16 4.50
C HIS A 84 6.68 -9.33 3.04
N THR A 85 6.61 -10.57 2.57
CA THR A 85 6.20 -10.89 1.20
C THR A 85 4.81 -11.51 1.23
N PHE A 86 3.92 -10.92 0.46
CA PHE A 86 2.54 -11.36 0.28
C PHE A 86 2.32 -11.74 -1.19
N ASP A 87 1.60 -12.83 -1.43
CA ASP A 87 1.33 -13.40 -2.75
C ASP A 87 -0.18 -13.70 -2.91
N SER A 88 -0.55 -14.61 -3.81
CA SER A 88 -1.92 -15.03 -4.09
C SER A 88 -2.74 -15.48 -2.88
N ALA A 89 -2.10 -15.85 -1.76
CA ALA A 89 -2.83 -16.20 -0.55
C ALA A 89 -3.43 -14.97 0.18
N ALA A 90 -2.87 -13.78 -0.04
CA ALA A 90 -3.26 -12.54 0.63
C ALA A 90 -3.76 -11.46 -0.34
N ILE A 91 -3.34 -11.53 -1.61
CA ILE A 91 -3.70 -10.59 -2.67
C ILE A 91 -4.94 -11.12 -3.40
N ASP A 92 -5.91 -10.24 -3.64
CA ASP A 92 -7.06 -10.55 -4.48
C ASP A 92 -6.62 -10.69 -5.95
N GLY A 93 -6.59 -11.93 -6.45
CA GLY A 93 -6.19 -12.24 -7.82
C GLY A 93 -7.21 -11.83 -8.88
N ASP A 94 -8.46 -11.58 -8.48
CA ASP A 94 -9.55 -11.19 -9.39
C ASP A 94 -9.73 -9.65 -9.44
N PHE A 95 -8.83 -8.89 -8.79
CA PHE A 95 -8.92 -7.43 -8.70
C PHE A 95 -8.82 -6.71 -10.06
N GLY A 96 -8.13 -7.32 -11.03
CA GLY A 96 -7.83 -6.70 -12.32
C GLY A 96 -6.62 -5.76 -12.28
N SER A 97 -6.44 -4.97 -13.34
CA SER A 97 -5.31 -4.05 -13.47
C SER A 97 -5.49 -2.83 -12.58
N ILE A 98 -4.39 -2.37 -11.99
CA ILE A 98 -4.35 -1.23 -11.07
C ILE A 98 -3.39 -0.16 -11.59
N THR A 99 -3.70 1.10 -11.32
CA THR A 99 -2.82 2.25 -11.59
C THR A 99 -2.36 2.92 -10.31
N HIS A 100 -3.11 2.75 -9.21
CA HIS A 100 -2.81 3.35 -7.92
C HIS A 100 -2.98 2.34 -6.79
N ILE A 101 -2.19 2.51 -5.74
CA ILE A 101 -2.39 1.84 -4.46
C ILE A 101 -2.56 2.88 -3.35
N ARG A 102 -3.35 2.53 -2.34
CA ARG A 102 -3.37 3.19 -1.04
C ARG A 102 -2.83 2.22 0.00
N LEU A 103 -1.63 2.50 0.50
CA LEU A 103 -1.05 1.76 1.62
C LEU A 103 -1.58 2.36 2.92
N ASN A 104 -2.26 1.53 3.71
CA ASN A 104 -2.75 1.86 5.04
C ASN A 104 -1.83 1.23 6.10
N ILE A 105 -1.45 1.99 7.12
CA ILE A 105 -0.69 1.51 8.27
C ILE A 105 -1.46 1.77 9.57
N PHE A 106 -1.53 0.79 10.45
CA PHE A 106 -2.39 0.84 11.64
C PHE A 106 -1.59 0.81 12.95
N PRO A 107 -1.81 1.76 13.88
CA PRO A 107 -2.47 3.07 13.68
C PRO A 107 -1.55 4.11 13.01
N ASP A 108 -0.25 3.92 13.14
CA ASP A 108 0.83 4.80 12.69
C ASP A 108 2.15 4.01 12.66
N GLY A 109 3.25 4.62 12.22
CA GLY A 109 4.58 4.03 12.29
C GLY A 109 5.43 4.30 11.05
N GLY A 110 6.46 3.48 10.88
CA GLY A 110 7.43 3.60 9.79
C GLY A 110 7.48 2.37 8.88
N ILE A 111 7.47 2.63 7.57
CA ILE A 111 7.71 1.66 6.49
C ILE A 111 8.96 2.10 5.73
N SER A 112 9.89 1.17 5.53
CA SER A 112 11.08 1.40 4.72
C SER A 112 10.71 1.45 3.24
N ARG A 113 10.09 0.38 2.72
CA ARG A 113 9.71 0.28 1.31
C ARG A 113 8.38 -0.44 1.15
N VAL A 114 7.65 -0.03 0.12
CA VAL A 114 6.57 -0.80 -0.49
C VAL A 114 6.99 -1.17 -1.90
N ARG A 115 6.74 -2.41 -2.32
CA ARG A 115 6.94 -2.86 -3.70
C ARG A 115 5.72 -3.64 -4.14
N VAL A 116 5.25 -3.35 -5.35
CA VAL A 116 4.19 -4.11 -6.02
C VAL A 116 4.81 -4.73 -7.26
N PHE A 117 4.70 -6.04 -7.39
CA PHE A 117 5.24 -6.81 -8.49
C PHE A 117 4.11 -7.47 -9.25
N GLY A 118 4.26 -7.49 -10.56
CA GLY A 118 3.41 -8.24 -11.47
C GLY A 118 3.62 -7.72 -12.89
N PRO A 119 2.95 -8.35 -13.87
CA PRO A 119 3.04 -7.94 -15.27
C PRO A 119 2.36 -6.58 -15.48
N LEU A 120 2.88 -5.82 -16.44
CA LEU A 120 2.15 -4.67 -16.97
C LEU A 120 0.89 -5.16 -17.67
N SER A 121 -0.22 -4.43 -17.52
CA SER A 121 -1.39 -4.67 -18.36
C SER A 121 -1.03 -4.32 -19.79
N GLN A 122 -1.36 -5.20 -20.74
CA GLN A 122 -1.17 -4.87 -22.16
C GLN A 122 -2.00 -3.62 -22.47
N THR A 123 -1.32 -2.59 -22.97
CA THR A 123 -1.98 -1.45 -23.61
C THR A 123 -2.39 -1.93 -25.00
N ASP A 124 -3.69 -1.95 -25.29
CA ASP A 124 -4.18 -2.12 -26.66
C ASP A 124 -3.78 -0.94 -27.56
#